data_AF-A0A524HBY4-F1
#
_entry.id   AF-A0A524HBY4-F1
#
_cell.length_a   1.000
_cell.length_b   1.000
_cell.length_c   1.000
_cell.angle_alpha   90.00
_cell.angle_beta   90.00
_cell.angle_gamma   90.00
#
_symmetry.space_group_name_H-M   'P 1'
#
loop_
_entity.id
_entity.type
_entity.pdbx_description
1 polymer ?
#
loop_
_entity_poly.entity_id
_entity_poly.type
_entity_poly.pdbx_seq_one_letter_code
_entity_poly.pdbx_strand_id
1 'polypeptide(L)'
;MNPKFILGLALVFAVCSTATVWAGLTPEEIAKLGNELTPMGAEKAGNAEGTIPAWDGGLPEFPAGYEPGKHYVDPFAGDAAMFTITAANMDKYADHLAVGQKALLEAYPDTYEMNVYPTHRSAAYPQRIYDKTIENAKTAELAPGGNGITGAINGIPFPIPKNGQEAIWNHLVRYRADSASRDIGQAAPTRGGSYTLVQFHDEFYMQYSMEGMTEADLNNRIFFFKQEVMAPARLAGGILLVGETMDQVKEHRNAWLYNPGQRRVRRAPNVAYD
;
A
#
# COMPACT_ATOMS: atom_id res chain seq x y z
N MET A 1 -59.31 -24.81 -25.42
CA MET A 1 -57.91 -24.39 -25.20
C MET A 1 -57.03 -25.49 -25.76
N ASN A 2 -56.21 -25.19 -26.78
CA ASN A 2 -55.54 -26.21 -27.60
C ASN A 2 -54.24 -26.69 -26.91
N PRO A 3 -54.07 -27.99 -26.59
CA PRO A 3 -52.94 -28.49 -25.79
C PRO A 3 -51.56 -28.34 -26.46
N LYS A 4 -51.53 -27.96 -27.74
CA LYS A 4 -50.28 -27.68 -28.48
C LYS A 4 -49.62 -26.34 -28.14
N PHE A 5 -50.30 -25.45 -27.43
CA PHE A 5 -49.73 -24.16 -27.00
C PHE A 5 -48.94 -24.24 -25.68
N ILE A 6 -49.07 -25.34 -24.93
CA ILE A 6 -48.42 -25.49 -23.61
C ILE A 6 -47.00 -26.06 -23.73
N LEU A 7 -46.68 -26.79 -24.82
CA LEU A 7 -45.32 -27.28 -25.06
C LEU A 7 -44.34 -26.22 -25.62
N GLY A 8 -44.84 -25.12 -26.18
CA GLY A 8 -43.99 -24.05 -26.72
C GLY A 8 -43.44 -23.08 -25.67
N LEU A 9 -44.09 -22.99 -24.50
CA LEU A 9 -43.64 -22.10 -23.42
C LEU A 9 -42.63 -22.75 -22.46
N ALA A 10 -42.50 -24.08 -22.46
CA ALA A 10 -41.58 -24.80 -21.59
C ALA A 10 -40.14 -24.88 -22.13
N LEU A 11 -39.92 -24.60 -23.42
CA LEU A 11 -38.59 -24.70 -24.05
C LEU A 11 -37.85 -23.35 -24.19
N VAL A 12 -38.52 -22.21 -23.95
CA VAL A 12 -37.91 -20.88 -24.05
C VAL A 12 -37.35 -20.38 -22.70
N PHE A 13 -37.65 -21.06 -21.59
CA PHE A 13 -37.09 -20.73 -20.26
C PHE A 13 -35.77 -21.46 -19.93
N ALA A 14 -35.24 -22.28 -20.84
CA ALA A 14 -34.01 -23.07 -20.64
C ALA A 14 -32.73 -22.40 -21.18
N VAL A 15 -32.82 -21.14 -21.64
CA VAL A 15 -31.66 -20.31 -22.04
C VAL A 15 -31.59 -19.07 -21.14
N CYS A 16 -31.76 -19.24 -19.83
CA CYS A 16 -31.13 -18.35 -18.89
C CYS A 16 -29.72 -18.87 -18.67
N SER A 17 -28.84 -18.35 -19.52
CA SER A 17 -27.39 -18.35 -19.40
C SER A 17 -26.95 -18.55 -17.96
N THR A 18 -26.26 -19.66 -17.71
CA THR A 18 -25.35 -19.78 -16.57
C THR A 18 -24.23 -18.76 -16.77
N ALA A 19 -24.52 -17.48 -16.56
CA ALA A 19 -23.49 -16.51 -16.28
C ALA A 19 -22.93 -16.95 -14.93
N THR A 20 -21.84 -17.71 -14.96
CA THR A 20 -21.04 -17.99 -13.78
C THR A 20 -20.64 -16.63 -13.24
N VAL A 21 -21.30 -16.17 -12.17
CA VAL A 21 -20.91 -14.96 -11.46
C VAL A 21 -19.61 -15.35 -10.77
N TRP A 22 -18.49 -14.93 -11.36
CA TRP A 22 -17.18 -15.09 -10.74
C TRP A 22 -17.11 -14.09 -9.59
N ALA A 23 -16.88 -14.61 -8.38
CA ALA A 23 -16.58 -13.84 -7.18
C ALA A 23 -15.32 -12.98 -7.35
N GLY A 24 -14.29 -13.56 -7.97
CA GLY A 24 -13.03 -12.90 -8.34
C GLY A 24 -12.91 -12.62 -9.84
N LEU A 25 -11.68 -12.37 -10.28
CA LEU A 25 -11.35 -12.12 -11.70
C LEU A 25 -11.61 -13.35 -12.58
N THR A 26 -11.88 -13.13 -13.86
CA THR A 26 -12.04 -14.24 -14.81
C THR A 26 -10.69 -14.92 -15.10
N PRO A 27 -10.68 -16.18 -15.57
CA PRO A 27 -9.44 -16.85 -15.98
C PRO A 27 -8.60 -16.04 -16.99
N GLU A 28 -9.26 -15.34 -17.92
CA GLU A 28 -8.61 -14.51 -18.93
C GLU A 28 -7.94 -13.28 -18.30
N GLU A 29 -8.55 -12.68 -17.28
CA GLU A 29 -7.98 -11.54 -16.55
C GLU A 29 -6.80 -11.97 -15.70
N ILE A 30 -6.90 -13.12 -15.02
CA ILE A 30 -5.81 -13.69 -14.23
C ILE A 30 -4.62 -14.03 -15.12
N ALA A 31 -4.86 -14.53 -16.34
CA ALA A 31 -3.81 -14.84 -17.31
C ALA A 31 -2.98 -13.62 -17.74
N LYS A 32 -3.47 -12.39 -17.51
CA LYS A 32 -2.71 -11.16 -17.75
C LYS A 32 -1.64 -10.93 -16.68
N LEU A 33 -1.85 -11.40 -15.44
CA LEU A 33 -0.92 -11.21 -14.33
C LEU A 33 0.36 -12.04 -14.55
N GLY A 34 1.51 -11.36 -14.53
CA GLY A 34 2.81 -11.94 -14.87
C GLY A 34 3.16 -11.88 -16.37
N ASN A 35 2.18 -11.61 -17.24
CA ASN A 35 2.36 -11.48 -18.68
C ASN A 35 2.23 -10.02 -19.14
N GLU A 36 1.02 -9.54 -19.45
CA GLU A 36 0.75 -8.14 -19.83
C GLU A 36 0.90 -7.20 -18.63
N LEU A 37 0.54 -7.69 -17.44
CA LEU A 37 0.66 -7.00 -16.17
C LEU A 37 1.78 -7.62 -15.33
N THR A 38 2.34 -6.84 -14.41
CA THR A 38 3.16 -7.39 -13.33
C THR A 38 2.29 -8.31 -12.46
N PRO A 39 2.89 -9.16 -11.60
CA PRO A 39 2.10 -9.96 -10.66
C PRO A 39 1.22 -9.11 -9.73
N MET A 40 1.58 -7.84 -9.53
CA MET A 40 0.83 -6.86 -8.73
C MET A 40 -0.22 -6.08 -9.54
N GLY A 41 -0.38 -6.38 -10.84
CA GLY A 41 -1.42 -5.79 -11.69
C GLY A 41 -1.07 -4.46 -12.38
N ALA A 42 0.16 -3.96 -12.23
CA ALA A 42 0.62 -2.79 -12.97
C ALA A 42 0.97 -3.15 -14.42
N GLU A 43 0.91 -2.19 -15.35
CA GLU A 43 1.40 -2.42 -16.72
C GLU A 43 2.85 -2.90 -16.71
N LYS A 44 3.15 -4.02 -17.35
CA LYS A 44 4.50 -4.58 -17.38
C LYS A 44 5.38 -3.91 -18.42
N ALA A 45 4.80 -3.51 -19.55
CA ALA A 45 5.51 -2.84 -20.63
C ALA A 45 6.09 -1.48 -20.20
N GLY A 46 7.10 -1.03 -20.93
CA GLY A 46 7.56 0.36 -20.88
C GLY A 46 6.60 1.27 -21.66
N ASN A 47 6.80 2.58 -21.55
CA ASN A 47 6.00 3.52 -22.34
C ASN A 47 6.51 3.61 -23.80
N ALA A 48 5.65 4.12 -24.69
CA ALA A 48 5.98 4.24 -26.11
C ALA A 48 7.16 5.19 -26.40
N GLU A 49 7.41 6.16 -25.52
CA GLU A 49 8.49 7.14 -25.64
C GLU A 49 9.86 6.56 -25.23
N GLY A 50 9.89 5.39 -24.58
CA GLY A 50 11.12 4.76 -24.09
C GLY A 50 11.74 5.43 -22.86
N THR A 51 11.02 6.37 -22.21
CA THR A 51 11.45 7.06 -20.98
C THR A 51 11.14 6.28 -19.71
N ILE A 52 10.28 5.26 -19.81
CA ILE A 52 9.95 4.31 -18.75
C ILE A 52 10.26 2.91 -19.28
N PRO A 53 11.23 2.17 -18.69
CA PRO A 53 11.56 0.82 -19.14
C PRO A 53 10.43 -0.17 -18.80
N ALA A 54 10.44 -1.34 -19.44
CA ALA A 54 9.60 -2.45 -19.00
C ALA A 54 10.01 -2.93 -17.60
N TRP A 55 9.07 -3.46 -16.83
CA TRP A 55 9.39 -4.14 -15.58
C TRP A 55 9.80 -5.58 -15.86
N ASP A 56 11.02 -5.92 -15.46
CA ASP A 56 11.70 -7.19 -15.71
C ASP A 56 11.90 -8.04 -14.45
N GLY A 57 11.35 -7.61 -13.32
CA GLY A 57 11.48 -8.30 -12.03
C GLY A 57 11.78 -7.37 -10.85
N GLY A 58 12.16 -6.13 -11.12
CA GLY A 58 12.62 -5.18 -10.09
C GLY A 58 14.06 -5.47 -9.68
N LEU A 59 14.45 -5.10 -8.46
CA LEU A 59 15.76 -5.45 -7.90
C LEU A 59 15.68 -6.79 -7.16
N PRO A 60 16.17 -7.90 -7.76
CA PRO A 60 16.06 -9.23 -7.15
C PRO A 60 17.06 -9.44 -5.99
N GLU A 61 18.16 -8.68 -5.99
CA GLU A 61 19.23 -8.78 -5.01
C GLU A 61 19.54 -7.41 -4.42
N PHE A 62 20.07 -7.41 -3.20
CA PHE A 62 20.56 -6.19 -2.58
C PHE A 62 21.77 -5.66 -3.34
N PRO A 63 21.93 -4.32 -3.47
CA PRO A 63 23.11 -3.76 -4.12
C PRO A 63 24.41 -4.17 -3.41
N ALA A 64 25.50 -4.23 -4.18
CA ALA A 64 26.81 -4.54 -3.63
C ALA A 64 27.17 -3.57 -2.49
N GLY A 65 27.65 -4.11 -1.38
CA GLY A 65 27.98 -3.33 -0.17
C GLY A 65 26.82 -3.11 0.79
N TYR A 66 25.61 -3.63 0.49
CA TYR A 66 24.55 -3.68 1.49
C TYR A 66 24.93 -4.59 2.66
N GLU A 67 24.73 -4.08 3.87
CA GLU A 67 24.90 -4.83 5.11
C GLU A 67 23.56 -4.85 5.88
N PRO A 68 23.10 -6.03 6.36
CA PRO A 68 21.89 -6.10 7.16
C PRO A 68 21.92 -5.16 8.37
N GLY A 69 20.86 -4.37 8.53
CA GLY A 69 20.73 -3.38 9.62
C GLY A 69 21.46 -2.05 9.38
N LYS A 70 22.11 -1.86 8.22
CA LYS A 70 22.64 -0.56 7.79
C LYS A 70 21.67 0.15 6.85
N HIS A 71 22.00 1.40 6.53
CA HIS A 71 21.26 2.17 5.54
C HIS A 71 21.31 1.46 4.18
N TYR A 72 20.21 1.51 3.43
CA TYR A 72 20.18 0.94 2.08
C TYR A 72 21.19 1.65 1.18
N VAL A 73 21.89 0.86 0.37
CA VAL A 73 22.79 1.38 -0.66
C VAL A 73 21.94 1.81 -1.84
N ASP A 74 22.25 2.98 -2.42
CA ASP A 74 21.61 3.42 -3.65
C ASP A 74 22.06 2.53 -4.84
N PRO A 75 21.16 1.73 -5.43
CA PRO A 75 21.49 0.89 -6.58
C PRO A 75 21.91 1.67 -7.83
N PHE A 76 21.56 2.96 -7.91
CA PHE A 76 21.75 3.80 -9.09
C PHE A 76 22.61 5.04 -8.78
N ALA A 77 23.52 4.95 -7.81
CA ALA A 77 24.38 6.06 -7.39
C ALA A 77 25.23 6.68 -8.53
N GLY A 78 25.40 5.95 -9.64
CA GLY A 78 26.10 6.41 -10.83
C GLY A 78 25.23 7.20 -11.83
N ASP A 79 23.93 7.33 -11.59
CA ASP A 79 23.03 8.01 -12.51
C ASP A 79 23.32 9.51 -12.57
N ALA A 80 23.52 10.01 -13.79
CA ALA A 80 23.60 11.42 -14.06
C ALA A 80 22.21 12.02 -14.26
N ALA A 81 22.03 13.28 -13.85
CA ALA A 81 20.83 14.03 -14.21
C ALA A 81 20.76 14.17 -15.74
N MET A 82 19.62 13.82 -16.32
CA MET A 82 19.34 13.99 -17.74
C MET A 82 19.16 15.47 -18.09
N PHE A 83 18.51 16.22 -17.20
CA PHE A 83 18.35 17.67 -17.27
C PHE A 83 17.87 18.22 -15.92
N THR A 84 17.89 19.54 -15.79
CA THR A 84 17.43 20.26 -14.60
C THR A 84 16.33 21.25 -14.98
N ILE A 85 15.23 21.21 -14.25
CA ILE A 85 14.14 22.18 -14.36
C ILE A 85 14.40 23.30 -13.35
N THR A 86 14.41 24.53 -13.85
CA THR A 86 14.59 25.76 -13.07
C THR A 86 13.46 26.73 -13.39
N ALA A 87 13.35 27.82 -12.63
CA ALA A 87 12.38 28.87 -12.93
C ALA A 87 12.53 29.43 -14.36
N ALA A 88 13.76 29.45 -14.90
CA ALA A 88 14.05 29.97 -16.24
C ALA A 88 13.55 29.09 -17.38
N ASN A 89 13.31 27.79 -17.15
CA ASN A 89 12.88 26.84 -18.18
C ASN A 89 11.59 26.10 -17.84
N MET A 90 10.93 26.42 -16.72
CA MET A 90 9.74 25.71 -16.24
C MET A 90 8.60 25.69 -17.26
N ASP A 91 8.46 26.74 -18.07
CA ASP A 91 7.42 26.83 -19.11
C ASP A 91 7.54 25.71 -20.15
N LYS A 92 8.77 25.25 -20.44
CA LYS A 92 9.02 24.12 -21.36
C LYS A 92 8.48 22.80 -20.80
N TYR A 93 8.36 22.69 -19.48
CA TYR A 93 7.97 21.48 -18.77
C TYR A 93 6.64 21.64 -18.02
N ALA A 94 5.87 22.69 -18.33
CA ALA A 94 4.71 23.09 -17.54
C ALA A 94 3.65 21.98 -17.41
N ASP A 95 3.50 21.13 -18.42
CA ASP A 95 2.54 20.01 -18.41
C ASP A 95 2.98 18.82 -17.53
N HIS A 96 4.24 18.81 -17.09
CA HIS A 96 4.82 17.80 -16.21
C HIS A 96 4.98 18.28 -14.76
N LEU A 97 4.62 19.53 -14.47
CA LEU A 97 4.77 20.13 -13.14
C LEU A 97 3.42 20.32 -12.46
N ALA A 98 3.29 19.80 -11.25
CA ALA A 98 2.17 20.12 -10.38
C ALA A 98 2.19 21.61 -9.99
N VAL A 99 1.02 22.17 -9.69
CA VAL A 99 0.89 23.60 -9.30
C VAL A 99 1.81 23.96 -8.13
N GLY A 100 1.98 23.06 -7.15
CA GLY A 100 2.92 23.27 -6.04
C GLY A 100 4.38 23.32 -6.46
N GLN A 101 4.79 22.55 -7.47
CA GLN A 101 6.16 22.57 -8.00
C GLN A 101 6.42 23.87 -8.77
N LYS A 102 5.46 24.33 -9.58
CA LYS A 102 5.53 25.64 -10.25
C LYS A 102 5.68 26.77 -9.24
N ALA A 103 4.84 26.76 -8.20
CA ALA A 103 4.89 27.77 -7.14
C ALA A 103 6.23 27.77 -6.39
N LEU A 104 6.86 26.61 -6.18
CA LEU A 104 8.20 26.55 -5.57
C LEU A 104 9.29 27.14 -6.48
N LEU A 105 9.26 26.83 -7.77
CA LEU A 105 10.19 27.41 -8.76
C LEU A 105 10.02 28.94 -8.85
N GLU A 106 8.79 29.44 -8.83
CA GLU A 106 8.49 30.87 -8.83
C GLU A 106 8.90 31.57 -7.53
N ALA A 107 8.66 30.94 -6.37
CA ALA A 107 8.97 31.52 -5.06
C ALA A 107 10.48 31.54 -4.76
N TYR A 108 11.23 30.58 -5.31
CA TYR A 108 12.65 30.39 -5.01
C TYR A 108 13.49 30.23 -6.29
N PRO A 109 13.45 31.20 -7.22
CA PRO A 109 14.00 31.04 -8.57
C PRO A 109 15.51 30.81 -8.61
N ASP A 110 16.23 31.29 -7.59
CA ASP A 110 17.69 31.21 -7.51
C ASP A 110 18.19 29.98 -6.72
N THR A 111 17.31 29.26 -6.02
CA THR A 111 17.73 28.21 -5.05
C THR A 111 16.97 26.90 -5.17
N TYR A 112 15.79 26.90 -5.79
CA TYR A 112 15.04 25.68 -6.04
C TYR A 112 15.19 25.25 -7.49
N GLU A 113 15.62 24.01 -7.68
CA GLU A 113 15.73 23.35 -8.97
C GLU A 113 15.30 21.88 -8.84
N MET A 114 14.89 21.26 -9.94
CA MET A 114 14.52 19.85 -10.00
C MET A 114 15.41 19.10 -10.98
N ASN A 115 16.31 18.27 -10.45
CA ASN A 115 17.11 17.36 -11.27
C ASN A 115 16.26 16.15 -11.68
N VAL A 116 16.24 15.86 -12.98
CA VAL A 116 15.48 14.75 -13.56
C VAL A 116 16.46 13.64 -13.95
N TYR A 117 16.22 12.43 -13.44
CA TYR A 117 17.07 11.26 -13.62
C TYR A 117 16.37 10.17 -14.44
N PRO A 118 17.11 9.19 -14.98
CA PRO A 118 16.52 8.04 -15.67
C PRO A 118 15.48 7.31 -14.81
N THR A 119 14.42 6.82 -15.44
CA THR A 119 13.41 6.00 -14.74
C THR A 119 13.91 4.58 -14.57
N HIS A 120 13.94 4.09 -13.34
CA HIS A 120 14.15 2.66 -13.02
C HIS A 120 12.89 2.06 -12.43
N ARG A 121 12.52 0.84 -12.87
CA ARG A 121 11.39 0.09 -12.30
C ARG A 121 11.87 -0.98 -11.32
N SER A 122 12.48 -0.52 -10.22
CA SER A 122 13.19 -1.37 -9.24
C SER A 122 12.33 -2.05 -8.18
N ALA A 123 11.03 -1.74 -8.10
CA ALA A 123 10.14 -2.32 -7.10
C ALA A 123 10.05 -3.85 -7.25
N ALA A 124 10.37 -4.55 -6.16
CA ALA A 124 10.31 -6.01 -6.06
C ALA A 124 9.67 -6.42 -4.73
N TYR A 125 9.00 -7.58 -4.73
CA TYR A 125 8.38 -8.20 -3.57
C TYR A 125 8.87 -9.65 -3.45
N PRO A 126 8.83 -10.25 -2.24
CA PRO A 126 9.07 -11.68 -2.08
C PRO A 126 8.14 -12.52 -2.98
N GLN A 127 8.65 -13.62 -3.53
CA GLN A 127 7.89 -14.45 -4.46
C GLN A 127 6.53 -14.90 -3.90
N ARG A 128 6.47 -15.22 -2.59
CA ARG A 128 5.23 -15.58 -1.90
C ARG A 128 4.12 -14.52 -2.03
N ILE A 129 4.49 -13.24 -2.09
CA ILE A 129 3.53 -12.13 -2.23
C ILE A 129 2.94 -12.10 -3.63
N TYR A 130 3.76 -12.36 -4.65
CA TYR A 130 3.29 -12.47 -6.04
C TYR A 130 2.35 -13.66 -6.22
N ASP A 131 2.76 -14.82 -5.71
CA ASP A 131 1.98 -16.04 -5.83
C ASP A 131 0.62 -15.89 -5.13
N LYS A 132 0.62 -15.35 -3.91
CA LYS A 132 -0.62 -15.10 -3.16
C LYS A 132 -1.47 -14.01 -3.78
N THR A 133 -0.89 -12.98 -4.40
CA THR A 133 -1.67 -11.98 -5.13
C THR A 133 -2.43 -12.61 -6.31
N ILE A 134 -1.80 -13.53 -7.05
CA ILE A 134 -2.45 -14.26 -8.15
C ILE A 134 -3.50 -15.25 -7.63
N GLU A 135 -3.28 -15.86 -6.46
CA GLU A 135 -4.27 -16.71 -5.79
C GLU A 135 -5.48 -15.89 -5.35
N ASN A 136 -5.24 -14.78 -4.64
CA ASN A 136 -6.27 -13.87 -4.13
C ASN A 136 -7.13 -13.30 -5.26
N ALA A 137 -6.57 -13.08 -6.45
CA ALA A 137 -7.34 -12.64 -7.62
C ALA A 137 -8.54 -13.55 -7.97
N LYS A 138 -8.53 -14.81 -7.52
CA LYS A 138 -9.62 -15.78 -7.74
C LYS A 138 -10.67 -15.78 -6.65
N THR A 139 -10.30 -15.38 -5.44
CA THR A 139 -11.06 -15.64 -4.21
C THR A 139 -11.42 -14.38 -3.42
N ALA A 140 -10.73 -13.27 -3.66
CA ALA A 140 -10.89 -12.05 -2.90
C ALA A 140 -12.24 -11.39 -3.20
N GLU A 141 -12.93 -10.98 -2.14
CA GLU A 141 -14.17 -10.22 -2.21
C GLU A 141 -14.15 -9.07 -1.21
N LEU A 142 -14.92 -8.02 -1.50
CA LEU A 142 -15.23 -6.99 -0.51
C LEU A 142 -16.24 -7.54 0.49
N ALA A 143 -15.97 -7.36 1.79
CA ALA A 143 -16.95 -7.60 2.83
C ALA A 143 -18.16 -6.66 2.69
N PRO A 144 -19.33 -6.96 3.30
CA PRO A 144 -20.53 -6.13 3.18
C PRO A 144 -20.29 -4.64 3.41
N GLY A 145 -20.73 -3.81 2.47
CA GLY A 145 -20.52 -2.36 2.48
C GLY A 145 -19.11 -1.89 2.12
N GLY A 146 -18.21 -2.80 1.73
CA GLY A 146 -16.82 -2.50 1.38
C GLY A 146 -15.92 -2.19 2.57
N ASN A 147 -16.38 -2.51 3.80
CA ASN A 147 -15.67 -2.21 5.05
C ASN A 147 -14.58 -3.22 5.41
N GLY A 148 -14.35 -4.23 4.59
CA GLY A 148 -13.37 -5.28 4.81
C GLY A 148 -13.10 -6.05 3.52
N ILE A 149 -12.23 -7.06 3.61
CA ILE A 149 -11.99 -8.04 2.55
C ILE A 149 -12.12 -9.46 3.12
N THR A 150 -12.46 -10.41 2.27
CA THR A 150 -12.46 -11.85 2.58
C THR A 150 -11.79 -12.62 1.44
N GLY A 151 -11.32 -13.83 1.71
CA GLY A 151 -10.71 -14.70 0.70
C GLY A 151 -9.34 -14.20 0.21
N ALA A 152 -8.65 -13.39 1.01
CA ALA A 152 -7.34 -12.84 0.66
C ALA A 152 -6.41 -12.77 1.88
N ILE A 153 -5.15 -13.18 1.68
CA ILE A 153 -4.08 -13.13 2.68
C ILE A 153 -2.73 -13.07 1.98
N ASN A 154 -1.68 -12.52 2.62
CA ASN A 154 -0.30 -12.64 2.15
C ASN A 154 -0.03 -12.08 0.73
N GLY A 155 -0.89 -11.20 0.23
CA GLY A 155 -0.80 -10.56 -1.09
C GLY A 155 -1.91 -9.52 -1.22
N ILE A 156 -1.88 -8.67 -2.23
CA ILE A 156 -2.99 -7.72 -2.42
C ILE A 156 -4.25 -8.48 -2.87
N PRO A 157 -5.46 -8.04 -2.46
CA PRO A 157 -6.70 -8.73 -2.79
C PRO A 157 -7.11 -8.56 -4.27
N PHE A 158 -6.95 -7.37 -4.83
CA PHE A 158 -7.56 -7.01 -6.13
C PHE A 158 -6.51 -6.49 -7.12
N PRO A 159 -5.62 -7.33 -7.69
CA PRO A 159 -4.58 -6.84 -8.59
C PRO A 159 -5.13 -6.12 -9.84
N ILE A 160 -6.37 -6.40 -10.25
CA ILE A 160 -7.07 -5.64 -11.31
C ILE A 160 -8.34 -5.02 -10.68
N PRO A 161 -8.23 -3.89 -9.97
CA PRO A 161 -9.35 -3.34 -9.22
C PRO A 161 -10.45 -2.81 -10.17
N LYS A 162 -11.70 -3.12 -9.88
CA LYS A 162 -12.89 -2.72 -10.64
C LYS A 162 -13.52 -1.42 -10.12
N ASN A 163 -13.17 -1.00 -8.91
CA ASN A 163 -13.69 0.20 -8.28
C ASN A 163 -12.67 0.80 -7.28
N GLY A 164 -12.99 1.98 -6.76
CA GLY A 164 -12.11 2.69 -5.84
C GLY A 164 -11.92 1.99 -4.49
N GLN A 165 -12.91 1.24 -3.99
CA GLN A 165 -12.78 0.52 -2.72
C GLN A 165 -11.74 -0.59 -2.81
N GLU A 166 -11.73 -1.34 -3.92
CA GLU A 166 -10.73 -2.37 -4.18
C GLU A 166 -9.30 -1.79 -4.26
N ALA A 167 -9.15 -0.65 -4.92
CA ALA A 167 -7.86 0.06 -4.97
C ALA A 167 -7.41 0.55 -3.59
N ILE A 168 -8.34 1.04 -2.76
CA ILE A 168 -8.06 1.43 -1.37
C ILE A 168 -7.64 0.20 -0.55
N TRP A 169 -8.34 -0.93 -0.69
CA TRP A 169 -7.99 -2.15 0.02
C TRP A 169 -6.59 -2.66 -0.33
N ASN A 170 -6.23 -2.66 -1.61
CA ASN A 170 -4.84 -2.95 -2.01
C ASN A 170 -3.84 -2.03 -1.31
N HIS A 171 -4.14 -0.74 -1.19
CA HIS A 171 -3.27 0.19 -0.47
C HIS A 171 -3.17 -0.14 1.02
N LEU A 172 -4.29 -0.43 1.68
CA LEU A 172 -4.33 -0.71 3.13
C LEU A 172 -3.50 -1.94 3.49
N VAL A 173 -3.65 -3.03 2.72
CA VAL A 173 -3.04 -4.33 3.02
C VAL A 173 -1.79 -4.66 2.20
N ARG A 174 -1.24 -3.69 1.45
CA ARG A 174 0.01 -3.89 0.69
C ARG A 174 1.14 -4.40 1.57
N TYR A 175 1.95 -5.31 1.02
CA TYR A 175 3.16 -5.76 1.67
C TYR A 175 4.14 -4.59 1.86
N ARG A 176 4.77 -4.53 3.04
CA ARG A 176 5.83 -3.57 3.36
C ARG A 176 7.03 -4.31 3.95
N ALA A 177 6.76 -5.15 4.94
CA ALA A 177 7.67 -6.07 5.61
C ALA A 177 6.83 -7.07 6.40
N ASP A 178 7.46 -8.13 6.94
CA ASP A 178 6.81 -9.01 7.93
C ASP A 178 6.73 -8.35 9.31
N SER A 179 7.83 -7.73 9.72
CA SER A 179 7.92 -6.87 10.88
C SER A 179 8.87 -5.71 10.58
N ALA A 180 8.72 -4.61 11.29
CA ALA A 180 9.59 -3.46 11.16
C ALA A 180 9.76 -2.78 12.51
N SER A 181 10.90 -2.15 12.73
CA SER A 181 11.11 -1.21 13.81
C SER A 181 11.77 0.06 13.29
N ARG A 182 11.51 1.18 13.96
CA ARG A 182 12.11 2.46 13.60
C ARG A 182 12.23 3.37 14.82
N ASP A 183 13.30 4.16 14.83
CA ASP A 183 13.44 5.28 15.76
C ASP A 183 13.08 6.58 15.02
N ILE A 184 12.21 7.38 15.60
CA ILE A 184 11.72 8.63 15.00
C ILE A 184 12.00 9.79 15.93
N GLY A 185 12.54 10.88 15.38
CA GLY A 185 12.49 12.20 15.99
C GLY A 185 11.38 13.04 15.38
N GLN A 186 10.37 13.39 16.16
CA GLN A 186 9.30 14.31 15.75
C GLN A 186 9.61 15.72 16.27
N ALA A 187 9.70 16.67 15.34
CA ALA A 187 9.82 18.09 15.65
C ALA A 187 8.60 18.83 15.10
N ALA A 188 7.78 19.39 15.98
CA ALA A 188 6.70 20.29 15.61
C ALA A 188 7.15 21.74 15.85
N PRO A 189 7.61 22.46 14.81
CA PRO A 189 8.13 23.82 14.99
C PRO A 189 7.01 24.82 15.25
N THR A 190 7.28 25.77 16.14
CA THR A 190 6.52 27.01 16.26
C THR A 190 6.72 27.89 15.03
N ARG A 191 5.89 28.93 14.87
CA ARG A 191 6.08 29.92 13.78
C ARG A 191 7.50 30.50 13.74
N GLY A 192 8.16 30.64 14.89
CA GLY A 192 9.54 31.15 14.99
C GLY A 192 10.63 30.10 14.78
N GLY A 193 10.27 28.85 14.41
CA GLY A 193 11.22 27.77 14.16
C GLY A 193 11.70 27.02 15.40
N SER A 194 11.39 27.48 16.61
CA SER A 194 11.70 26.73 17.83
C SER A 194 10.85 25.45 17.92
N TYR A 195 11.44 24.34 18.36
CA TYR A 195 10.75 23.05 18.53
C TYR A 195 11.25 22.32 19.78
N THR A 196 10.46 21.36 20.26
CA THR A 196 10.93 20.31 21.18
C THR A 196 10.92 18.99 20.43
N LEU A 197 12.04 18.28 20.45
CA LEU A 197 12.13 16.97 19.83
C LEU A 197 11.47 15.93 20.75
N VAL A 198 10.51 15.20 20.21
CA VAL A 198 9.96 13.99 20.83
C VAL A 198 10.56 12.80 20.09
N GLN A 199 11.11 11.84 20.83
CA GLN A 199 11.69 10.64 20.25
C GLN A 199 10.81 9.45 20.52
N PHE A 200 10.58 8.63 19.51
CA PHE A 200 9.77 7.42 19.59
C PHE A 200 10.57 6.22 19.11
N HIS A 201 10.31 5.07 19.72
CA HIS A 201 10.65 3.76 19.18
C HIS A 201 9.34 3.08 18.76
N ASP A 202 9.19 2.85 17.47
CA ASP A 202 8.02 2.20 16.88
C ASP A 202 8.36 0.76 16.46
N GLU A 203 7.44 -0.16 16.69
CA GLU A 203 7.49 -1.55 16.24
C GLU A 203 6.18 -1.91 15.51
N PHE A 204 6.31 -2.68 14.43
CA PHE A 204 5.22 -3.12 13.58
C PHE A 204 5.26 -4.64 13.40
N TYR A 205 4.08 -5.25 13.46
CA TYR A 205 3.87 -6.65 13.11
C TYR A 205 2.75 -6.72 12.07
N MET A 206 3.14 -6.99 10.82
CA MET A 206 2.24 -6.93 9.65
C MET A 206 1.47 -8.25 9.49
N GLN A 207 0.56 -8.53 10.43
CA GLN A 207 -0.14 -9.81 10.55
C GLN A 207 -0.78 -10.29 9.23
N TYR A 208 -1.40 -9.40 8.45
CA TYR A 208 -2.00 -9.76 7.15
C TYR A 208 -1.02 -10.37 6.14
N SER A 209 0.23 -9.91 6.15
CA SER A 209 1.23 -10.32 5.17
C SER A 209 2.37 -11.16 5.76
N MET A 210 2.20 -11.62 6.99
CA MET A 210 3.15 -12.46 7.68
C MET A 210 3.14 -13.87 7.07
N GLU A 211 4.34 -14.36 6.76
CA GLU A 211 4.51 -15.72 6.23
C GLU A 211 3.87 -16.77 7.17
N GLY A 212 3.13 -17.72 6.57
CA GLY A 212 2.43 -18.78 7.29
C GLY A 212 1.06 -18.39 7.86
N MET A 213 0.67 -17.11 7.85
CA MET A 213 -0.68 -16.72 8.28
C MET A 213 -1.76 -17.16 7.31
N THR A 214 -2.90 -17.56 7.88
CA THR A 214 -4.16 -17.78 7.15
C THR A 214 -5.16 -16.67 7.46
N GLU A 215 -6.22 -16.56 6.66
CA GLU A 215 -7.30 -15.60 6.92
C GLU A 215 -7.96 -15.80 8.29
N ALA A 216 -8.09 -17.06 8.73
CA ALA A 216 -8.67 -17.39 10.03
C ALA A 216 -7.83 -16.86 11.21
N ASP A 217 -6.50 -16.77 11.03
CA ASP A 217 -5.58 -16.28 12.06
C ASP A 217 -5.68 -14.75 12.25
N LEU A 218 -6.23 -14.02 11.28
CA LEU A 218 -6.33 -12.56 11.34
C LEU A 218 -7.20 -12.09 12.50
N ASN A 219 -8.29 -12.81 12.78
CA ASN A 219 -9.29 -12.41 13.78
C ASN A 219 -9.65 -10.91 13.67
N ASN A 220 -10.01 -10.49 12.44
CA ASN A 220 -10.30 -9.11 12.06
C ASN A 220 -9.15 -8.11 12.24
N ARG A 221 -7.88 -8.52 12.28
CA ARG A 221 -6.72 -7.62 12.44
C ARG A 221 -5.77 -7.70 11.25
N ILE A 222 -5.30 -6.54 10.79
CA ILE A 222 -4.35 -6.45 9.67
C ILE A 222 -2.90 -6.23 10.13
N PHE A 223 -2.68 -5.50 11.22
CA PHE A 223 -1.36 -5.34 11.83
C PHE A 223 -1.45 -4.92 13.29
N PHE A 224 -0.34 -5.09 14.01
CA PHE A 224 -0.11 -4.44 15.30
C PHE A 224 0.97 -3.36 15.18
N PHE A 225 0.77 -2.28 15.91
CA PHE A 225 1.69 -1.17 16.04
C PHE A 225 1.93 -0.88 17.52
N LYS A 226 3.19 -0.81 17.93
CA LYS A 226 3.59 -0.38 19.26
C LYS A 226 4.49 0.83 19.13
N GLN A 227 4.25 1.84 19.94
CA GLN A 227 5.07 3.03 20.03
C GLN A 227 5.45 3.28 21.48
N GLU A 228 6.74 3.46 21.73
CA GLU A 228 7.29 3.88 23.01
C GLU A 228 7.88 5.29 22.89
N VAL A 229 7.52 6.16 23.82
CA VAL A 229 8.14 7.50 23.91
C VAL A 229 9.47 7.38 24.63
N MET A 230 10.56 7.73 23.95
CA MET A 230 11.93 7.65 24.46
C MET A 230 12.39 8.98 25.07
N ALA A 231 11.96 10.10 24.50
CA ALA A 231 12.31 11.44 24.96
C ALA A 231 11.21 12.46 24.63
N PRO A 232 11.10 13.59 25.36
CA PRO A 232 11.90 13.98 26.53
C PRO A 232 11.51 13.21 27.79
N ALA A 233 12.34 13.28 28.84
CA ALA A 233 12.17 12.54 30.10
C ALA A 233 10.78 12.70 30.75
N ARG A 234 10.12 13.85 30.55
CA ARG A 234 8.75 14.09 31.05
C ARG A 234 7.70 13.17 30.42
N LEU A 235 7.90 12.74 29.18
CA LEU A 235 6.99 11.88 28.42
C LEU A 235 7.49 10.44 28.32
N ALA A 236 8.78 10.21 28.58
CA ALA A 236 9.45 8.94 28.39
C ALA A 236 8.75 7.78 29.13
N GLY A 237 8.70 6.62 28.48
CA GLY A 237 8.06 5.39 28.98
C GLY A 237 6.54 5.33 28.76
N GLY A 238 5.94 6.31 28.09
CA GLY A 238 4.59 6.18 27.55
C GLY A 238 4.57 5.15 26.42
N ILE A 239 3.59 4.24 26.43
CA ILE A 239 3.47 3.20 25.39
C ILE A 239 2.07 3.25 24.80
N LEU A 240 1.98 3.35 23.48
CA LEU A 240 0.76 3.14 22.71
C LEU A 240 0.85 1.78 22.01
N LEU A 241 -0.19 0.95 22.16
CA LEU A 241 -0.37 -0.28 21.38
C LEU A 241 -1.67 -0.15 20.58
N VAL A 242 -1.60 -0.41 19.28
CA VAL A 242 -2.73 -0.45 18.37
C VAL A 242 -2.78 -1.82 17.70
N GLY A 243 -3.95 -2.45 17.74
CA GLY A 243 -4.32 -3.54 16.86
C GLY A 243 -5.27 -3.00 15.79
N GLU A 244 -4.77 -2.87 14.57
CA GLU A 244 -5.55 -2.32 13.47
C GLU A 244 -6.54 -3.36 12.97
N THR A 245 -7.82 -3.02 13.08
CA THR A 245 -8.91 -3.90 12.66
C THR A 245 -9.18 -3.74 11.17
N MET A 246 -9.46 -4.85 10.48
CA MET A 246 -9.84 -4.86 9.08
C MET A 246 -11.22 -4.21 8.89
N ASP A 247 -12.26 -4.82 9.45
CA ASP A 247 -13.60 -4.28 9.46
C ASP A 247 -13.86 -3.50 10.75
N GLN A 248 -13.75 -2.17 10.64
CA GLN A 248 -13.99 -1.24 11.74
C GLN A 248 -15.47 -1.04 12.11
N VAL A 249 -16.40 -1.50 11.26
CA VAL A 249 -17.84 -1.53 11.57
C VAL A 249 -18.17 -2.74 12.45
N LYS A 250 -17.52 -3.88 12.18
CA LYS A 250 -17.64 -5.09 13.01
C LYS A 250 -16.94 -4.96 14.35
N GLU A 251 -15.75 -4.40 14.37
CA GLU A 251 -14.96 -4.18 15.58
C GLU A 251 -14.13 -2.92 15.42
N HIS A 252 -14.34 -1.93 16.28
CA HIS A 252 -13.54 -0.70 16.25
C HIS A 252 -12.06 -0.96 16.53
N ARG A 253 -11.19 -0.07 16.00
CA ARG A 253 -9.75 -0.07 16.29
C ARG A 253 -9.48 -0.27 17.78
N ASN A 254 -8.60 -1.22 18.06
CA ASN A 254 -8.22 -1.53 19.42
C ASN A 254 -6.94 -0.78 19.78
N ALA A 255 -7.04 0.19 20.69
CA ALA A 255 -5.88 0.97 21.14
C ALA A 255 -5.78 1.00 22.67
N TRP A 256 -4.56 0.87 23.17
CA TRP A 256 -4.24 0.91 24.59
C TRP A 256 -3.08 1.86 24.84
N LEU A 257 -3.21 2.71 25.85
CA LEU A 257 -2.17 3.62 26.29
C LEU A 257 -1.72 3.24 27.70
N TYR A 258 -0.43 3.04 27.87
CA TYR A 258 0.24 2.97 29.16
C TYR A 258 0.79 4.35 29.53
N ASN A 259 0.45 4.81 30.73
CA ASN A 259 0.98 6.06 31.28
C ASN A 259 1.90 5.74 32.48
N PRO A 260 3.21 6.06 32.40
CA PRO A 260 4.18 5.73 33.45
C PRO A 260 3.88 6.45 34.77
N GLY A 261 3.34 7.68 34.72
CA GLY A 261 2.96 8.44 35.90
C GLY A 261 1.80 7.84 36.69
N GLN A 262 0.91 7.09 36.01
CA GLN A 262 -0.22 6.40 36.65
C GLN A 262 0.00 4.90 36.82
N ARG A 263 1.03 4.33 36.18
CA ARG A 263 1.33 2.90 36.12
C ARG A 263 0.13 2.05 35.73
N ARG A 264 -0.67 2.54 34.78
CA ARG A 264 -1.91 1.89 34.33
C ARG A 264 -2.00 1.89 32.81
N VAL A 265 -2.59 0.82 32.29
CA VAL A 265 -3.03 0.71 30.90
C VAL A 265 -4.50 1.09 30.82
N ARG A 266 -4.87 1.88 29.82
CA ARG A 266 -6.26 2.27 29.54
C ARG A 266 -6.55 2.13 28.06
N ARG A 267 -7.81 1.86 27.70
CA ARG A 267 -8.24 1.97 26.29
C ARG A 267 -8.13 3.43 25.83
N ALA A 268 -7.69 3.63 24.60
CA ALA A 268 -7.49 4.94 23.97
C ALA A 268 -8.34 5.05 22.68
N PRO A 269 -9.68 5.13 22.78
CA PRO A 269 -10.57 5.08 21.62
C PRO A 269 -10.36 6.24 20.62
N ASN A 270 -9.84 7.39 21.07
CA ASN A 270 -9.60 8.55 20.21
C ASN A 270 -8.50 8.32 19.15
N VAL A 271 -7.67 7.27 19.30
CA VAL A 271 -6.64 6.90 18.32
C VAL A 271 -7.28 6.32 17.04
N ALA A 272 -8.59 6.08 16.99
CA ALA A 272 -9.29 5.56 15.81
C ALA A 272 -9.22 6.45 14.56
N TYR A 273 -8.91 7.75 14.70
CA TYR A 273 -8.95 8.73 13.60
C TYR A 273 -7.60 9.41 13.30
N ASP A 274 -6.54 8.95 13.97
CA ASP A 274 -5.15 9.38 13.76
C ASP A 274 -4.43 8.34 12.87
#